data_AF-A0A7C2AEB1-F1
#
_entry.id   AF-A0A7C2AEB1-F1
#
_cell.length_a   1.000
_cell.length_b   1.000
_cell.length_c   1.000
_cell.angle_alpha   90.00
_cell.angle_beta   90.00
_cell.angle_gamma   90.00
#
_symmetry.space_group_name_H-M   'P 1'
#
loop_
_entity.id
_entity.type
_entity.pdbx_description
1 polymer ?
#
loop_
_entity_poly.entity_id
_entity_poly.type
_entity_poly.pdbx_seq_one_letter_code
_entity_poly.pdbx_strand_id
1 'polypeptide(L)'
;NVPWGETLISLEPQLDYDEGMQAEYSRLFILAVPCVPAQPFGSYWLEDDQRLLGDSTLEIKHMMAEYGIEVAGNTGLLPDHIVSELEFMAYLAGLDETAHQTQQKLLEQHFARWMPQFTAALREVNPAPRYRLAADFLDQLIDWDRLQEWQLSSPSD
;
A
#
# COMPACT_ATOMS: atom_id res chain seq x y z
N ASN A 1 -12.88 -15.82 -9.46
CA ASN A 1 -11.94 -16.24 -8.40
C ASN A 1 -11.00 -15.07 -8.19
N VAL A 2 -10.78 -14.62 -6.95
CA VAL A 2 -9.85 -13.50 -6.71
C VAL A 2 -8.42 -13.93 -7.07
N PRO A 3 -7.62 -13.06 -7.73
CA PRO A 3 -6.33 -13.45 -8.29
C PRO A 3 -5.28 -13.75 -7.21
N TRP A 4 -5.48 -13.23 -5.99
CA TRP A 4 -4.55 -13.38 -4.87
C TRP A 4 -4.81 -14.59 -3.98
N GLY A 5 -5.74 -15.48 -4.32
CA GLY A 5 -6.08 -16.64 -3.48
C GLY A 5 -4.88 -17.55 -3.16
N GLU A 6 -4.10 -17.92 -4.18
CA GLU A 6 -2.92 -18.77 -4.01
C GLU A 6 -1.78 -18.05 -3.28
N THR A 7 -1.63 -16.74 -3.54
CA THR A 7 -0.64 -15.88 -2.87
C THR A 7 -0.91 -15.83 -1.37
N LEU A 8 -2.17 -15.63 -0.95
CA LEU A 8 -2.54 -15.61 0.46
C LEU A 8 -2.29 -16.94 1.16
N ILE A 9 -2.65 -18.07 0.53
CA ILE A 9 -2.35 -19.41 1.05
C ILE A 9 -0.85 -19.61 1.26
N SER A 10 -0.03 -19.08 0.34
CA SER A 10 1.43 -19.16 0.43
C SER A 10 2.03 -18.19 1.46
N LEU A 11 1.37 -17.05 1.69
CA LEU A 11 1.81 -16.01 2.63
C LEU A 11 1.48 -16.37 4.08
N GLU A 12 0.31 -16.93 4.34
CA GLU A 12 -0.17 -17.29 5.68
C GLU A 12 0.88 -17.99 6.57
N PRO A 13 1.55 -19.08 6.14
CA PRO A 13 2.57 -19.76 6.96
C PRO A 13 3.86 -18.95 7.15
N GLN A 14 4.03 -17.83 6.44
CA GLN A 14 5.20 -16.95 6.54
C GLN A 14 4.96 -15.74 7.46
N LEU A 15 3.75 -15.59 8.00
CA LEU A 15 3.37 -14.47 8.88
C LEU A 15 3.75 -14.69 10.35
N ASP A 16 4.23 -15.89 10.69
CA ASP A 16 4.74 -16.16 12.02
C ASP A 16 5.85 -15.18 12.40
N TYR A 17 5.69 -14.57 13.57
CA TYR A 17 6.61 -13.59 14.08
C TYR A 17 7.87 -14.27 14.63
N ASP A 18 9.02 -13.91 14.09
CA ASP A 18 10.32 -14.41 14.51
C ASP A 18 11.38 -13.29 14.50
N GLU A 19 12.55 -13.54 15.10
CA GLU A 19 13.66 -12.58 15.13
C GLU A 19 14.15 -12.21 13.72
N GLY A 20 14.06 -13.15 12.76
CA GLY A 20 14.39 -12.91 11.37
C GLY A 20 13.47 -11.88 10.72
N MET A 21 12.20 -11.82 11.11
CA MET A 21 11.23 -10.83 10.64
C MET A 21 11.62 -9.42 11.08
N GLN A 22 11.99 -9.23 12.34
CA GLN A 22 12.45 -7.93 12.85
C GLN A 22 13.73 -7.47 12.16
N ALA A 23 14.68 -8.38 11.99
CA ALA A 23 15.95 -8.09 11.31
C ALA A 23 15.72 -7.70 9.86
N GLU A 24 14.86 -8.44 9.14
CA GLU A 24 14.52 -8.17 7.75
C GLU A 24 13.74 -6.86 7.59
N TYR A 25 12.77 -6.59 8.46
CA TYR A 25 12.05 -5.30 8.47
C TYR A 25 13.03 -4.13 8.66
N SER A 26 13.95 -4.25 9.63
CA SER A 26 14.97 -3.24 9.87
C SER A 26 15.88 -3.05 8.68
N ARG A 27 16.30 -4.15 8.03
CA ARG A 27 17.13 -4.11 6.81
C ARG A 27 16.41 -3.44 5.65
N LEU A 28 15.13 -3.74 5.44
CA LEU A 28 14.36 -3.27 4.30
C LEU A 28 13.88 -1.83 4.44
N PHE A 29 13.45 -1.42 5.64
CA PHE A 29 12.68 -0.17 5.82
C PHE A 29 13.29 0.83 6.81
N ILE A 30 14.33 0.46 7.58
CA ILE A 30 14.92 1.35 8.61
C ILE A 30 16.39 1.67 8.32
N LEU A 31 17.24 0.66 8.10
CA LEU A 31 18.70 0.75 8.28
C LEU A 31 19.52 0.67 6.98
N ALA A 32 18.92 0.69 5.79
CA ALA A 32 19.70 0.54 4.55
C ALA A 32 20.51 1.81 4.20
N VAL A 33 21.77 1.60 3.81
CA VAL A 33 22.75 2.65 3.44
C VAL A 33 23.08 2.50 1.95
N PRO A 34 23.16 3.58 1.15
CA PRO A 34 23.05 5.01 1.50
C PRO A 34 21.62 5.51 1.68
N CYS A 35 20.62 4.73 1.26
CA CYS A 35 19.20 5.01 1.46
C CYS A 35 18.39 3.70 1.55
N VAL A 36 17.22 3.77 2.18
CA VAL A 36 16.18 2.74 2.12
C VAL A 36 15.63 2.67 0.69
N PRO A 37 15.81 1.55 -0.04
CA PRO A 37 15.45 1.45 -1.45
C PRO A 37 13.95 1.35 -1.66
N ALA A 38 13.23 0.70 -0.74
CA ALA A 38 11.78 0.53 -0.80
C ALA A 38 11.11 1.37 0.30
N GLN A 39 11.07 2.70 0.13
CA GLN A 39 10.43 3.57 1.12
C GLN A 39 8.92 3.29 1.18
N PRO A 40 8.35 3.02 2.37
CA PRO A 40 6.96 2.61 2.51
C PRO A 40 5.99 3.80 2.57
N PHE A 41 6.33 4.93 1.95
CA PHE A 41 5.56 6.18 1.96
C PHE A 41 5.22 6.61 0.54
N GLY A 42 3.95 6.89 0.26
CA GLY A 42 3.50 7.34 -1.06
C GLY A 42 4.24 8.59 -1.55
N SER A 43 4.47 9.57 -0.67
CA SER A 43 5.19 10.81 -1.01
C SER A 43 6.59 10.58 -1.56
N TYR A 44 7.33 9.58 -1.09
CA TYR A 44 8.65 9.27 -1.63
C TYR A 44 8.63 8.95 -3.14
N TRP A 45 7.55 8.35 -3.62
CA TRP A 45 7.40 7.90 -5.00
C TRP A 45 6.60 8.87 -5.87
N LEU A 46 5.73 9.68 -5.26
CA LEU A 46 4.84 10.61 -5.95
C LEU A 46 5.39 12.03 -6.06
N GLU A 47 6.27 12.44 -5.15
CA GLU A 47 6.91 13.76 -5.19
C GLU A 47 8.18 13.72 -6.05
N ASP A 48 8.37 14.73 -6.92
CA ASP A 48 9.52 14.79 -7.85
C ASP A 48 10.89 14.83 -7.14
N ASP A 49 10.93 15.36 -5.92
CA ASP A 49 12.13 15.47 -5.08
C ASP A 49 12.25 14.34 -4.05
N GLN A 50 11.37 13.33 -4.11
CA GLN A 50 11.32 12.18 -3.19
C GLN A 50 11.23 12.57 -1.71
N ARG A 51 10.70 13.78 -1.40
CA ARG A 51 10.51 14.20 -0.02
C ARG A 51 9.37 13.43 0.65
N LEU A 52 9.51 13.20 1.95
CA LEU A 52 8.40 12.75 2.79
C LEU A 52 7.54 13.95 3.22
N LEU A 53 6.31 13.68 3.68
CA LEU A 53 5.35 14.72 4.13
C LEU A 53 5.02 15.73 3.01
N GLY A 54 4.93 15.23 1.77
CA GLY A 54 4.60 16.02 0.59
C GLY A 54 3.11 16.35 0.46
N ASP A 55 2.74 16.85 -0.72
CA ASP A 55 1.35 17.21 -1.03
C ASP A 55 0.45 15.95 -1.01
N SER A 56 0.97 14.84 -1.54
CA SER A 56 0.29 13.54 -1.50
C SER A 56 -0.01 13.06 -0.07
N THR A 57 0.88 13.31 0.90
CA THR A 57 0.61 13.00 2.31
C THR A 57 -0.54 13.83 2.88
N LEU A 58 -0.61 15.12 2.50
CA LEU A 58 -1.68 16.02 2.94
C LEU A 58 -3.03 15.64 2.34
N GLU A 59 -3.05 15.18 1.10
CA GLU A 59 -4.25 14.68 0.44
C GLU A 59 -4.85 13.48 1.19
N ILE A 60 -4.04 12.49 1.57
CA ILE A 60 -4.52 11.36 2.38
C ILE A 60 -5.00 11.83 3.76
N LYS A 61 -4.26 12.74 4.39
CA LYS A 61 -4.65 13.31 5.68
C LYS A 61 -6.03 13.99 5.63
N HIS A 62 -6.31 14.73 4.56
CA HIS A 62 -7.62 15.37 4.39
C HIS A 62 -8.73 14.33 4.17
N MET A 63 -8.49 13.32 3.33
CA MET A 63 -9.45 12.22 3.15
C MET A 63 -9.75 11.50 4.47
N MET A 64 -8.72 11.16 5.27
CA MET A 64 -8.94 10.57 6.59
C MET A 64 -9.79 11.48 7.51
N ALA A 65 -9.51 12.78 7.51
CA ALA A 65 -10.22 13.75 8.34
C ALA A 65 -11.70 13.89 7.98
N GLU A 66 -12.09 13.70 6.71
CA GLU A 66 -13.50 13.68 6.27
C GLU A 66 -14.31 12.57 6.95
N TYR A 67 -13.64 11.49 7.38
CA TYR A 67 -14.23 10.37 8.12
C TYR A 67 -13.96 10.43 9.63
N GLY A 68 -13.37 11.53 10.12
CA GLY A 68 -12.98 11.68 11.53
C GLY A 68 -11.84 10.74 11.94
N ILE A 69 -11.02 10.29 10.99
CA ILE A 69 -9.86 9.43 11.22
C ILE A 69 -8.58 10.26 11.26
N GLU A 70 -7.67 9.86 12.14
CA GLU A 70 -6.30 10.36 12.19
C GLU A 70 -5.32 9.23 12.45
N VAL A 71 -4.09 9.36 11.93
CA VAL A 71 -3.00 8.45 12.30
C VAL A 71 -2.59 8.73 13.73
N ALA A 72 -2.56 7.70 14.56
CA ALA A 72 -2.20 7.82 15.97
C ALA A 72 -0.75 8.33 16.13
N GLY A 73 -0.59 9.47 16.80
CA GLY A 73 0.70 10.17 16.89
C GLY A 73 1.83 9.43 17.61
N ASN A 74 1.53 8.32 18.31
CA ASN A 74 2.51 7.47 18.99
C ASN A 74 3.04 6.32 18.13
N THR A 75 2.53 6.14 16.92
CA THR A 75 2.92 5.03 16.02
C THR A 75 4.19 5.35 15.20
N GLY A 76 4.48 6.63 14.99
CA GLY A 76 5.54 7.07 14.07
C GLY A 76 5.18 6.92 12.59
N LEU A 77 3.93 6.54 12.26
CA LEU A 77 3.45 6.45 10.89
C LEU A 77 2.98 7.81 10.36
N LEU A 78 2.97 7.95 9.03
CA LEU A 78 2.41 9.08 8.30
C LEU A 78 1.13 8.64 7.58
N PRO A 79 0.21 9.58 7.23
CA PRO A 79 -1.02 9.26 6.49
C PRO A 79 -0.79 8.45 5.21
N ASP A 80 0.29 8.71 4.49
CA ASP A 80 0.69 8.05 3.24
C ASP A 80 1.61 6.84 3.44
N HIS A 81 1.80 6.39 4.68
CA HIS A 81 2.50 5.13 4.91
C HIS A 81 1.63 3.96 4.41
N ILE A 82 2.25 2.93 3.82
CA ILE A 82 1.54 1.78 3.22
C ILE A 82 0.47 1.17 4.15
N VAL A 83 0.82 1.02 5.43
CA VAL A 83 -0.09 0.48 6.46
C VAL A 83 -1.26 1.42 6.66
N SER A 84 -1.02 2.73 6.74
CA SER A 84 -2.07 3.73 6.96
C SER A 84 -3.04 3.82 5.79
N GLU A 85 -2.55 3.77 4.54
CA GLU A 85 -3.42 3.72 3.35
C GLU A 85 -4.23 2.41 3.30
N LEU A 86 -3.60 1.25 3.56
CA LEU A 86 -4.30 -0.05 3.58
C LEU A 86 -5.35 -0.14 4.69
N GLU A 87 -5.03 0.31 5.90
CA GLU A 87 -5.98 0.34 7.02
C GLU A 87 -7.16 1.26 6.73
N PHE A 88 -6.90 2.42 6.13
CA PHE A 88 -7.96 3.36 5.77
C PHE A 88 -8.84 2.81 4.63
N MET A 89 -8.26 2.19 3.59
CA MET A 89 -9.02 1.51 2.55
C MET A 89 -9.89 0.37 3.11
N ALA A 90 -9.36 -0.42 4.05
CA ALA A 90 -10.10 -1.49 4.72
C ALA A 90 -11.25 -0.95 5.59
N TYR A 91 -11.03 0.18 6.27
CA TYR A 91 -12.07 0.87 7.02
C TYR A 91 -13.21 1.34 6.11
N LEU A 92 -12.88 2.02 4.99
CA LEU A 92 -13.87 2.53 4.04
C LEU A 92 -14.70 1.41 3.40
N ALA A 93 -14.08 0.25 3.12
CA ALA A 93 -14.76 -0.91 2.55
C ALA A 93 -15.90 -1.48 3.42
N GLY A 94 -15.90 -1.17 4.72
CA GLY A 94 -16.92 -1.63 5.66
C GLY A 94 -18.10 -0.67 5.86
N LEU A 95 -18.15 0.45 5.14
CA LEU A 95 -19.13 1.53 5.33
C LEU A 95 -20.20 1.55 4.21
N ASP A 96 -20.52 2.74 3.68
CA ASP A 96 -21.56 2.99 2.70
C ASP A 96 -21.00 3.31 1.30
N GLU A 97 -21.88 3.57 0.34
CA GLU A 97 -21.52 3.88 -1.06
C GLU A 97 -20.61 5.11 -1.19
N THR A 98 -20.77 6.12 -0.32
CA THR A 98 -19.92 7.32 -0.36
C THR A 98 -18.51 6.96 0.08
N ALA A 99 -18.37 6.12 1.11
CA ALA A 99 -17.08 5.57 1.52
C ALA A 99 -16.44 4.70 0.44
N HIS A 100 -17.24 3.93 -0.30
CA HIS A 100 -16.74 3.14 -1.42
C HIS A 100 -16.14 4.01 -2.53
N GLN A 101 -16.79 5.13 -2.87
CA GLN A 101 -16.26 6.09 -3.84
C GLN A 101 -14.95 6.74 -3.36
N THR A 102 -14.85 7.08 -2.06
CA THR A 102 -13.59 7.58 -1.49
C THR A 102 -12.50 6.52 -1.53
N GLN A 103 -12.83 5.26 -1.25
CA GLN A 103 -11.89 4.14 -1.31
C GLN A 103 -11.36 3.95 -2.74
N GLN A 104 -12.23 3.95 -3.75
CA GLN A 104 -11.84 3.88 -5.16
C GLN A 104 -10.92 5.05 -5.53
N LYS A 105 -11.29 6.28 -5.14
CA LYS A 105 -10.45 7.46 -5.36
C LYS A 105 -9.07 7.31 -4.72
N LEU A 106 -9.00 6.82 -3.49
CA LEU A 106 -7.75 6.56 -2.77
C LEU A 106 -6.89 5.52 -3.52
N LEU A 107 -7.52 4.44 -3.98
CA LEU A 107 -6.85 3.38 -4.72
C LEU A 107 -6.30 3.88 -6.07
N GLU A 108 -7.14 4.50 -6.89
CA GLU A 108 -6.81 4.98 -8.23
C GLU A 108 -5.81 6.16 -8.22
N GLN A 109 -6.09 7.17 -7.39
CA GLN A 109 -5.39 8.45 -7.44
C GLN A 109 -4.14 8.50 -6.56
N HIS A 110 -3.97 7.53 -5.66
CA HIS A 110 -2.80 7.41 -4.79
C HIS A 110 -2.18 6.01 -4.83
N PHE A 111 -2.80 5.03 -4.18
CA PHE A 111 -2.17 3.74 -3.89
C PHE A 111 -1.60 3.06 -5.15
N ALA A 112 -2.41 2.97 -6.21
CA ALA A 112 -2.04 2.34 -7.48
C ALA A 112 -0.99 3.12 -8.29
N ARG A 113 -0.72 4.40 -7.96
CA ARG A 113 0.26 5.24 -8.67
C ARG A 113 1.69 5.06 -8.16
N TRP A 114 1.86 4.65 -6.90
CA TRP A 114 3.17 4.49 -6.28
C TRP A 114 3.55 3.04 -5.98
N MET A 115 2.55 2.17 -5.84
CA MET A 115 2.78 0.77 -5.52
C MET A 115 3.66 0.03 -6.54
N PRO A 116 3.51 0.21 -7.88
CA PRO A 116 4.37 -0.50 -8.84
C PRO A 116 5.86 -0.15 -8.68
N GLN A 117 6.18 1.11 -8.36
CA GLN A 117 7.56 1.52 -8.07
C GLN A 117 8.06 0.91 -6.76
N PHE A 118 7.22 0.92 -5.72
CA PHE A 118 7.56 0.33 -4.43
C PHE A 118 7.79 -1.18 -4.50
N THR A 119 6.88 -1.94 -5.12
CA THR A 119 6.99 -3.41 -5.22
C THR A 119 8.16 -3.80 -6.10
N ALA A 120 8.47 -3.04 -7.17
CA ALA A 120 9.67 -3.23 -7.96
C ALA A 120 10.95 -3.00 -7.12
N ALA A 121 11.06 -1.85 -6.44
CA ALA A 121 12.22 -1.54 -5.61
C ALA A 121 12.42 -2.52 -4.45
N LEU A 122 11.33 -3.00 -3.86
CA LEU A 122 11.35 -4.03 -2.83
C LEU A 122 11.94 -5.34 -3.37
N ARG A 123 11.58 -5.75 -4.59
CA ARG A 123 12.11 -6.97 -5.22
C ARG A 123 13.58 -6.87 -5.57
N GLU A 124 14.06 -5.70 -5.99
CA GLU A 124 15.47 -5.46 -6.34
C GLU A 124 16.44 -5.71 -5.17
N VAL A 125 15.96 -5.58 -3.93
CA VAL A 125 16.79 -5.78 -2.72
C VAL A 125 16.69 -7.17 -2.10
N ASN A 126 16.25 -8.13 -2.93
CA ASN A 126 16.15 -9.56 -2.62
C ASN A 126 15.51 -9.80 -1.24
N PRO A 127 14.24 -9.44 -1.05
CA PRO A 127 13.60 -9.49 0.25
C PRO A 127 13.24 -10.93 0.60
N ALA A 128 13.07 -11.25 1.88
CA ALA A 128 12.62 -12.56 2.33
C ALA A 128 11.28 -12.98 1.66
N PRO A 129 10.98 -14.30 1.56
CA PRO A 129 9.78 -14.80 0.88
C PRO A 129 8.49 -14.09 1.27
N ARG A 130 8.29 -13.79 2.56
CA ARG A 130 7.10 -13.08 3.08
C ARG A 130 6.85 -11.73 2.42
N TYR A 131 7.92 -10.95 2.19
CA TYR A 131 7.83 -9.63 1.57
C TYR A 131 7.70 -9.72 0.04
N ARG A 132 8.26 -10.76 -0.60
CA ARG A 132 7.97 -11.03 -2.02
C ARG A 132 6.50 -11.38 -2.24
N LEU A 133 5.96 -12.26 -1.41
CA LEU A 133 4.54 -12.65 -1.48
C LEU A 133 3.61 -11.46 -1.15
N ALA A 134 3.99 -10.60 -0.21
CA ALA A 134 3.27 -9.36 0.04
C ALA A 134 3.29 -8.42 -1.18
N ALA A 135 4.43 -8.28 -1.86
CA ALA A 135 4.53 -7.51 -3.10
C ALA A 135 3.66 -8.11 -4.22
N ASP A 136 3.65 -9.44 -4.36
CA ASP A 136 2.82 -10.14 -5.35
C ASP A 136 1.32 -9.93 -5.06
N PHE A 137 0.92 -9.96 -3.79
CA PHE A 137 -0.44 -9.65 -3.37
C PHE A 137 -0.84 -8.22 -3.74
N LEU A 138 0.04 -7.25 -3.47
CA LEU A 138 -0.22 -5.82 -3.75
C LEU A 138 -0.37 -5.55 -5.25
N ASP A 139 0.48 -6.16 -6.08
CA ASP A 139 0.36 -6.04 -7.54
C ASP A 139 -0.95 -6.66 -8.04
N GLN A 140 -1.30 -7.85 -7.55
CA GLN A 140 -2.56 -8.54 -7.91
C GLN A 140 -3.81 -7.76 -7.46
N LEU A 141 -3.74 -7.09 -6.31
CA LEU A 141 -4.80 -6.22 -5.81
C LEU A 141 -5.07 -5.06 -6.78
N ILE A 142 -4.01 -4.38 -7.23
CA ILE A 142 -4.11 -3.24 -8.15
C ILE A 142 -4.56 -3.67 -9.54
N ASP A 143 -4.02 -4.77 -10.06
CA ASP A 143 -4.40 -5.28 -11.37
C ASP A 143 -5.87 -5.72 -11.40
N TRP A 144 -6.35 -6.31 -10.31
CA TRP A 144 -7.76 -6.71 -10.18
C TRP A 144 -8.69 -5.50 -10.23
N ASP A 145 -8.36 -4.45 -9.47
CA ASP A 145 -9.17 -3.25 -9.37
C ASP A 145 -9.30 -2.54 -10.73
N ARG A 146 -8.18 -2.34 -11.42
CA ARG A 146 -8.14 -1.79 -12.79
C ARG A 146 -8.98 -2.59 -13.79
N LEU A 147 -9.02 -3.92 -13.65
CA LEU A 147 -9.84 -4.79 -14.51
C LEU A 147 -11.33 -4.68 -14.22
N GLN A 148 -11.73 -4.45 -12.97
CA GLN A 148 -13.13 -4.21 -12.61
C GLN A 148 -13.63 -2.88 -13.18
N GLU A 149 -12.85 -1.81 -13.06
CA GLU A 149 -13.16 -0.51 -13.69
C GLU A 149 -13.34 -0.62 -15.20
N TRP A 150 -12.44 -1.34 -15.88
CA TRP A 150 -12.53 -1.54 -17.32
C TRP A 150 -13.81 -2.29 -17.73
N GLN A 151 -14.23 -3.28 -16.95
CA GLN A 151 -15.48 -4.03 -17.20
C GLN A 151 -16.73 -3.17 -16.99
N LEU A 152 -16.72 -2.27 -15.99
CA LEU A 152 -17.81 -1.34 -15.71
C LEU A 152 -17.89 -0.19 -16.73
N SER A 153 -16.75 0.21 -17.29
CA SER A 153 -16.63 1.33 -18.23
C SER A 153 -16.75 0.93 -19.70
N SER A 154 -16.65 -0.37 -20.01
CA SER A 154 -16.82 -0.89 -21.37
C SER A 154 -18.30 -0.91 -21.75
N PRO A 155 -18.68 -0.44 -22.96
CA PRO A 155 -20.06 -0.53 -23.42
C PRO A 155 -20.50 -2.00 -23.42
N SER A 156 -21.71 -2.25 -22.89
CA SER A 156 -22.35 -3.56 -23.05
C SER A 156 -22.62 -3.76 -24.54
N ASP A 157 -21.99 -4.76 -25.16
CA ASP A 157 -22.28 -5.19 -26.53
C ASP A 157 -23.76 -5.60 -26.70
#